data_AF-A0A0B7MDW3-F1
#
_entry.id   AF-A0A0B7MDW3-F1
#
_cell.length_a   1.000
_cell.length_b   1.000
_cell.length_c   1.000
_cell.angle_alpha   90.00
_cell.angle_beta   90.00
_cell.angle_gamma   90.00
#
_symmetry.space_group_name_H-M   'P 1'
#
loop_
_entity.id
_entity.type
_entity.pdbx_description
1 polymer ?
#
loop_
_entity_poly.entity_id
_entity_poly.type
_entity_poly.pdbx_seq_one_letter_code
_entity_poly.pdbx_strand_id
1 'polypeptide(L)'
;MILLETPLTVQSYLELFADGCPENLRPVECPSCKAMRKLHRHGHYKRMVFTLEEAYSIPIFRFKCPICGKTTGLLPPFIGEKEQTAWEVQEEVMRKQTKGQSLTQVAGELTAAGGPYSEKSLWRWTTRWNRLLRDSGNIFWTQILRVLPHIQLPVGKMKPRTEWGWLFKIWDQVKAEFGDDKLFNWLYRQQKSMALAPG
;
A
#
# COMPACT_ATOMS: atom_id res chain seq x y z
N MET A 1 -8.24 -8.10 7.64
CA MET A 1 -8.05 -6.76 8.27
C MET A 1 -8.95 -5.72 7.61
N ILE A 2 -9.17 -4.57 8.25
CA ILE A 2 -9.80 -3.36 7.66
C ILE A 2 -8.68 -2.38 7.32
N LEU A 3 -8.62 -1.88 6.09
CA LEU A 3 -7.61 -0.92 5.66
C LEU A 3 -8.04 0.50 6.02
N LEU A 4 -7.11 1.31 6.52
CA LEU A 4 -7.31 2.76 6.62
C LEU A 4 -7.33 3.40 5.24
N GLU A 5 -8.38 4.16 4.96
CA GLU A 5 -8.55 4.84 3.67
C GLU A 5 -7.70 6.11 3.56
N THR A 6 -7.48 6.78 4.69
CA THR A 6 -6.65 7.97 4.78
C THR A 6 -5.18 7.62 4.44
N PRO A 7 -4.55 8.34 3.50
CA PRO A 7 -3.11 8.22 3.28
C PRO A 7 -2.35 8.62 4.54
N LEU A 8 -1.41 7.77 4.96
CA LEU A 8 -0.57 8.01 6.14
C LEU A 8 0.85 7.52 5.85
N THR A 9 1.84 8.22 6.41
CA THR A 9 3.20 7.73 6.56
C THR A 9 3.32 6.91 7.85
N VAL A 10 4.47 6.30 8.09
CA VAL A 10 4.69 5.59 9.36
C VAL A 10 4.66 6.57 10.54
N GLN A 11 5.25 7.74 10.36
CA GLN A 11 5.34 8.81 11.35
C GLN A 11 3.95 9.38 11.66
N SER A 12 3.19 9.79 10.65
CA SER A 12 1.85 10.34 10.87
C SER A 12 0.88 9.29 11.42
N TYR A 13 1.11 8.00 11.14
CA TYR A 13 0.40 6.91 11.81
C TYR A 13 0.77 6.82 13.30
N LEU A 14 2.05 6.85 13.65
CA LEU A 14 2.47 6.80 15.06
C LEU A 14 1.94 7.99 15.85
N GLU A 15 1.95 9.18 15.27
CA GLU A 15 1.38 10.40 15.87
C GLU A 15 -0.14 10.26 16.07
N LEU A 16 -0.88 9.87 15.03
CA LEU A 16 -2.33 9.70 15.08
C LEU A 16 -2.80 8.68 16.13
N PHE A 17 -1.97 7.69 16.43
CA PHE A 17 -2.28 6.60 17.33
C PHE A 17 -1.51 6.66 18.67
N ALA A 18 -0.83 7.78 18.96
CA ALA A 18 -0.03 7.96 20.18
C ALA A 18 -0.86 7.73 21.46
N ASP A 19 -2.08 8.25 21.50
CA ASP A 19 -3.01 8.13 22.63
C ASP A 19 -4.05 7.00 22.44
N GLY A 20 -3.74 6.03 21.56
CA GLY A 20 -4.64 4.95 21.19
C GLY A 20 -5.46 5.23 19.94
N CYS A 21 -6.33 4.30 19.55
CA CYS A 21 -7.16 4.47 18.35
C CYS A 21 -8.22 5.55 18.54
N PRO A 22 -8.28 6.58 17.69
CA PRO A 22 -9.37 7.56 17.65
C PRO A 22 -10.74 6.90 17.46
N GLU A 23 -11.78 7.46 18.08
CA GLU A 23 -13.13 6.86 18.04
C GLU A 23 -13.80 6.99 16.66
N ASN A 24 -13.44 7.99 15.85
CA ASN A 24 -13.89 8.15 14.48
C ASN A 24 -13.29 7.10 13.51
N LEU A 25 -12.17 6.47 13.87
CA LEU A 25 -11.57 5.39 13.10
C LEU A 25 -12.05 4.00 13.55
N ARG A 26 -12.95 3.94 14.53
CA ARG A 26 -13.52 2.69 15.02
C ARG A 26 -14.47 2.11 13.97
N PRO A 27 -14.23 0.88 13.47
CA PRO A 27 -15.04 0.31 12.40
C PRO A 27 -16.52 0.12 12.75
N VAL A 28 -17.39 0.39 11.77
CA VAL A 28 -18.85 0.25 11.86
C VAL A 28 -19.41 -0.91 11.03
N GLU A 29 -18.58 -1.57 10.22
CA GLU A 29 -18.93 -2.76 9.47
C GLU A 29 -17.99 -3.91 9.84
N CYS A 30 -18.54 -5.10 10.07
CA CYS A 30 -17.73 -6.30 10.22
C CYS A 30 -17.31 -6.85 8.84
N PRO A 31 -16.00 -7.00 8.55
CA PRO A 31 -15.56 -7.54 7.26
C PRO A 31 -15.93 -9.03 7.07
N SER A 32 -16.27 -9.74 8.15
CA SER A 32 -16.58 -11.17 8.09
C SER A 32 -18.06 -11.51 7.96
N CYS A 33 -18.95 -10.80 8.65
CA CYS A 33 -20.40 -11.05 8.60
C CYS A 33 -21.22 -9.87 8.05
N LYS A 34 -20.55 -8.77 7.66
CA LYS A 34 -21.17 -7.59 7.04
C LYS A 34 -22.22 -6.86 7.89
N ALA A 35 -22.31 -7.20 9.18
CA ALA A 35 -23.19 -6.49 10.10
C ALA A 35 -22.73 -5.03 10.30
N MET A 36 -23.68 -4.10 10.13
CA MET A 36 -23.51 -2.66 10.37
C MET A 36 -23.70 -2.33 11.85
N ARG A 37 -22.63 -2.54 12.62
CA ARG A 37 -22.54 -2.27 14.05
C ARG A 37 -21.13 -1.79 14.40
N LYS A 38 -21.04 -0.86 15.35
CA LYS A 38 -19.75 -0.42 15.90
C LYS A 38 -19.04 -1.60 16.57
N LEU A 39 -17.89 -2.04 16.03
CA LEU A 39 -17.16 -3.19 16.59
C LEU A 39 -16.57 -2.85 17.97
N HIS A 40 -16.46 -3.79 18.91
CA HIS A 40 -15.88 -3.54 20.23
C HIS A 40 -14.35 -3.44 20.19
N ARG A 41 -13.76 -2.53 20.98
CA ARG A 41 -12.30 -2.48 21.14
C ARG A 41 -11.80 -3.78 21.75
N HIS A 42 -10.72 -4.34 21.21
CA HIS A 42 -10.16 -5.63 21.65
C HIS A 42 -8.64 -5.55 21.94
N GLY A 43 -8.10 -4.34 22.07
CA GLY A 43 -6.68 -4.07 22.30
C GLY A 43 -5.88 -3.91 21.00
N HIS A 44 -4.57 -4.06 21.07
CA HIS A 44 -3.67 -3.96 19.93
C HIS A 44 -2.51 -4.95 20.06
N TYR A 45 -1.75 -5.17 18.99
CA TYR A 45 -0.45 -5.85 19.04
C TYR A 45 0.60 -4.98 18.35
N LYS A 46 1.88 -5.15 18.69
CA LYS A 46 2.97 -4.44 18.01
C LYS A 46 3.42 -5.21 16.78
N ARG A 47 3.68 -4.50 15.69
CA ARG A 47 4.15 -5.06 14.42
C ARG A 47 5.40 -4.31 13.97
N MET A 48 6.44 -5.06 13.60
CA MET A 48 7.61 -4.48 12.94
C MET A 48 7.30 -4.12 11.49
N VAL A 49 7.71 -2.91 11.10
CA VAL A 49 7.62 -2.37 9.75
C VAL A 49 8.98 -1.85 9.33
N PHE A 50 9.47 -2.36 8.21
CA PHE A 50 10.74 -1.97 7.62
C PHE A 50 10.49 -1.04 6.44
N THR A 51 10.99 0.18 6.55
CA THR A 51 11.04 1.15 5.45
C THR A 51 12.38 1.04 4.73
N LEU A 52 12.62 1.91 3.75
CA LEU A 52 13.95 2.03 3.13
C LEU A 52 14.99 2.55 4.14
N GLU A 53 14.57 3.34 5.12
CA GLU A 53 15.48 4.09 6.00
C GLU A 53 15.52 3.50 7.42
N GLU A 54 14.37 3.14 7.98
CA GLU A 54 14.21 2.83 9.39
C GLU A 54 13.31 1.62 9.66
N ALA A 55 13.43 1.06 10.86
CA ALA A 55 12.57 -0.01 11.35
C ALA A 55 11.68 0.54 12.47
N TYR A 56 10.37 0.40 12.33
CA TYR A 56 9.39 0.89 13.30
C TYR A 56 8.63 -0.26 13.94
N SER A 57 8.29 -0.09 15.22
CA SER A 57 7.33 -0.96 15.92
C SER A 57 6.00 -0.21 16.05
N ILE A 58 5.02 -0.54 15.21
CA ILE A 58 3.73 0.16 15.18
C ILE A 58 2.65 -0.63 15.92
N PRO A 59 1.69 0.02 16.61
CA PRO A 59 0.52 -0.65 17.14
C PRO A 59 -0.44 -1.01 16.00
N ILE A 60 -1.08 -2.17 16.07
CA ILE A 60 -2.17 -2.57 15.18
C ILE A 60 -3.40 -2.82 16.03
N PHE A 61 -4.35 -1.88 15.99
CA PHE A 61 -5.56 -1.93 16.81
C PHE A 61 -6.52 -3.00 16.31
N ARG A 62 -7.11 -3.74 17.25
CA ARG A 62 -8.03 -4.85 17.01
C ARG A 62 -9.42 -4.54 17.52
N PHE A 63 -10.39 -5.02 16.76
CA PHE A 63 -11.81 -4.84 17.03
C PHE A 63 -12.55 -6.17 16.90
N LYS A 64 -13.49 -6.43 17.80
CA LYS A 64 -14.29 -7.65 17.84
C LYS A 64 -15.73 -7.36 17.43
N CYS A 65 -16.27 -8.13 16.49
CA CYS A 65 -17.67 -8.00 16.09
C CYS A 65 -18.60 -8.50 17.21
N PRO A 66 -19.60 -7.70 17.65
CA PRO A 66 -20.60 -8.17 18.62
C PRO A 66 -21.51 -9.27 18.07
N ILE A 67 -21.68 -9.35 16.75
CA ILE A 67 -22.63 -10.27 16.12
C ILE A 67 -21.99 -11.65 15.89
N CYS A 68 -20.85 -11.71 15.22
CA CYS A 68 -20.20 -12.99 14.89
C CYS A 68 -18.99 -13.33 15.77
N GLY A 69 -18.60 -12.47 16.71
CA GLY A 69 -17.47 -12.69 17.61
C GLY A 69 -16.08 -12.65 16.96
N LYS A 70 -15.97 -12.52 15.63
CA LYS A 70 -14.68 -12.47 14.93
C LYS A 70 -13.92 -11.16 15.21
N THR A 71 -12.60 -11.27 15.28
CA THR A 71 -11.67 -10.15 15.48
C THR A 71 -11.07 -9.72 14.15
N THR A 72 -10.96 -8.41 13.93
CA THR A 72 -10.24 -7.81 12.80
C THR A 72 -9.32 -6.71 13.30
N GLY A 73 -8.19 -6.50 12.63
CA GLY A 73 -7.32 -5.37 12.91
C GLY A 73 -7.49 -4.23 11.91
N LEU A 74 -7.10 -3.02 12.33
CA LEU A 74 -7.02 -1.81 11.54
C LEU A 74 -5.62 -1.72 10.93
N LEU A 75 -5.53 -1.93 9.63
CA LEU A 75 -4.29 -2.02 8.86
C LEU A 75 -3.90 -0.62 8.35
N PRO A 76 -2.65 -0.18 8.57
CA PRO A 76 -2.15 1.05 7.97
C PRO A 76 -2.08 0.97 6.44
N PRO A 77 -2.17 2.11 5.73
CA PRO A 77 -2.20 2.15 4.28
C PRO A 77 -0.87 1.77 3.62
N PHE A 78 0.23 1.87 4.36
CA PHE A 78 1.60 1.69 3.86
C PHE A 78 2.15 0.25 3.97
N ILE A 79 1.36 -0.71 4.46
CA ILE A 79 1.80 -2.10 4.63
C ILE A 79 0.68 -3.12 4.42
N GLY A 80 1.03 -4.29 3.89
CA GLY A 80 0.09 -5.39 3.67
C GLY A 80 -0.26 -6.16 4.93
N GLU A 81 -1.35 -6.91 4.91
CA GLU A 81 -1.84 -7.70 6.06
C GLU A 81 -0.81 -8.69 6.62
N LYS A 82 0.05 -9.27 5.76
CA LYS A 82 1.05 -10.30 6.14
C LYS A 82 2.49 -9.91 5.86
N GLU A 83 2.74 -8.63 5.58
CA GLU A 83 4.06 -8.11 5.21
C GLU A 83 4.82 -7.57 6.43
N GLN A 84 6.13 -7.45 6.32
CA GLN A 84 6.90 -6.63 7.27
C GLN A 84 7.57 -5.45 6.55
N THR A 85 7.64 -5.50 5.22
CA THR A 85 8.15 -4.39 4.42
C THR A 85 7.02 -3.43 4.08
N ALA A 86 7.29 -2.14 4.28
CA ALA A 86 6.43 -1.10 3.76
C ALA A 86 6.40 -1.16 2.23
N TRP A 87 5.31 -0.66 1.65
CA TRP A 87 5.11 -0.67 0.20
C TRP A 87 6.19 0.07 -0.57
N GLU A 88 6.78 1.11 0.01
CA GLU A 88 7.89 1.85 -0.59
C GLU A 88 9.12 0.96 -0.89
N VAL A 89 9.40 -0.03 -0.04
CA VAL A 89 10.54 -0.94 -0.26
C VAL A 89 10.29 -1.78 -1.51
N GLN A 90 9.03 -2.21 -1.69
CA GLN A 90 8.64 -2.99 -2.86
C GLN A 90 8.50 -2.12 -4.11
N GLU A 91 8.09 -0.86 -3.95
CA GLU A 91 8.07 0.13 -5.02
C GLU A 91 9.48 0.38 -5.55
N GLU A 92 10.47 0.53 -4.67
CA GLU A 92 11.87 0.73 -5.06
C GLU A 92 12.41 -0.46 -5.87
N VAL A 93 12.09 -1.68 -5.47
CA VAL A 93 12.43 -2.90 -6.23
C VAL A 93 11.84 -2.85 -7.64
N MET A 94 10.58 -2.44 -7.77
CA MET A 94 9.89 -2.34 -9.06
C MET A 94 10.43 -1.20 -9.94
N ARG A 95 10.81 -0.06 -9.32
CA ARG A 95 11.48 1.06 -10.01
C ARG A 95 12.84 0.64 -10.55
N LYS A 96 13.65 -0.07 -9.75
CA LYS A 96 14.94 -0.62 -10.16
C LYS A 96 14.82 -1.62 -11.32
N GLN A 97 13.86 -2.55 -11.27
CA GLN A 97 13.56 -3.43 -12.41
C GLN A 97 13.14 -2.66 -13.67
N THR A 98 12.34 -1.61 -13.52
CA THR A 98 11.88 -0.79 -14.66
C THR A 98 13.03 -0.04 -15.32
N LYS A 99 14.11 0.25 -14.57
CA LYS A 99 15.37 0.79 -15.08
C LYS A 99 16.28 -0.26 -15.74
N GLY A 100 15.85 -1.53 -15.79
CA GLY A 100 16.56 -2.62 -16.45
C GLY A 100 17.45 -3.48 -15.55
N GLN A 101 17.45 -3.25 -14.23
CA GLN A 101 18.23 -4.07 -13.30
C GLN A 101 17.59 -5.46 -13.11
N SER A 102 18.41 -6.50 -13.02
CA SER A 102 17.96 -7.85 -12.70
C SER A 102 17.61 -7.98 -11.22
N LEU A 103 16.75 -8.94 -10.85
CA LEU A 103 16.40 -9.14 -9.43
C LEU A 103 17.60 -9.50 -8.56
N THR A 104 18.58 -10.21 -9.11
CA THR A 104 19.84 -10.52 -8.43
C THR A 104 20.65 -9.25 -8.13
N GLN A 105 20.75 -8.32 -9.09
CA GLN A 105 21.40 -7.02 -8.89
C GLN A 105 20.66 -6.20 -7.84
N VAL A 106 19.32 -6.11 -7.95
CA VAL A 106 18.50 -5.39 -6.98
C VAL A 106 18.66 -5.97 -5.58
N ALA A 107 18.68 -7.29 -5.42
CA ALA A 107 18.88 -7.94 -4.14
C ALA A 107 20.25 -7.60 -3.50
N GLY A 108 21.30 -7.46 -4.31
CA GLY A 108 22.63 -7.09 -3.84
C GLY A 108 22.77 -5.60 -3.48
N GLU A 109 21.95 -4.72 -4.07
CA GLU A 109 22.04 -3.27 -3.89
C GLU A 109 20.94 -2.67 -3.00
N LEU A 110 19.88 -3.41 -2.69
CA LEU A 110 18.75 -2.88 -1.95
C LEU A 110 19.14 -2.62 -0.49
N THR A 111 19.25 -1.35 -0.14
CA THR A 111 19.43 -0.91 1.25
C THR A 111 18.07 -0.58 1.84
N ALA A 112 17.61 -1.43 2.77
CA ALA A 112 16.38 -1.23 3.52
C ALA A 112 16.55 -1.75 4.94
N ALA A 113 15.82 -1.17 5.90
CA ALA A 113 16.03 -1.41 7.33
C ALA A 113 15.78 -2.86 7.79
N GLY A 114 15.05 -3.65 7.00
CA GLY A 114 14.80 -5.07 7.28
C GLY A 114 15.94 -6.02 6.88
N GLY A 115 17.07 -5.47 6.42
CA GLY A 115 18.25 -6.23 6.02
C GLY A 115 18.21 -6.67 4.55
N PRO A 116 19.17 -7.52 4.13
CA PRO A 116 19.23 -8.00 2.75
C PRO A 116 18.03 -8.90 2.43
N TYR A 117 17.44 -8.69 1.25
CA TYR A 117 16.33 -9.51 0.77
C TYR A 117 16.81 -10.45 -0.32
N SER A 118 16.41 -11.72 -0.22
CA SER A 118 16.69 -12.70 -1.27
C SER A 118 16.02 -12.31 -2.60
N GLU A 119 16.63 -12.71 -3.72
CA GLU A 119 16.04 -12.61 -5.05
C GLU A 119 14.62 -13.21 -5.10
N LYS A 120 14.41 -14.33 -4.40
CA LYS A 120 13.10 -14.99 -4.28
C LYS A 120 12.05 -14.10 -3.62
N SER A 121 12.42 -13.32 -2.60
CA SER A 121 11.53 -12.35 -1.95
C SER A 121 11.13 -11.26 -2.95
N LEU A 122 12.11 -10.72 -3.69
CA LEU A 122 11.86 -9.70 -4.69
C LEU A 122 10.96 -10.22 -5.82
N TRP A 123 11.23 -11.43 -6.31
CA TRP A 123 10.41 -12.10 -7.32
C TRP A 123 8.95 -12.27 -6.87
N ARG A 124 8.72 -12.62 -5.59
CA ARG A 124 7.36 -12.73 -5.04
C ARG A 124 6.64 -11.37 -5.05
N TRP A 125 7.34 -10.30 -4.66
CA TRP A 125 6.78 -8.97 -4.67
C TRP A 125 6.46 -8.52 -6.09
N THR A 126 7.40 -8.64 -7.02
CA THR A 126 7.22 -8.18 -8.40
C THR A 126 6.14 -8.97 -9.11
N THR A 127 6.08 -10.28 -8.89
CA THR A 127 4.98 -11.14 -9.38
C THR A 127 3.62 -10.70 -8.85
N ARG A 128 3.51 -10.34 -7.56
CA ARG A 128 2.26 -9.82 -7.00
C ARG A 128 1.86 -8.52 -7.67
N TRP A 129 2.78 -7.57 -7.77
CA TRP A 129 2.46 -6.25 -8.32
C TRP A 129 2.13 -6.33 -9.81
N ASN A 130 2.86 -7.13 -10.59
CA ASN A 130 2.54 -7.39 -11.99
C ASN A 130 1.15 -8.01 -12.16
N ARG A 131 0.78 -8.97 -11.30
CA ARG A 131 -0.57 -9.53 -11.31
C ARG A 131 -1.62 -8.47 -11.00
N LEU A 132 -1.41 -7.69 -9.95
CA LEU A 132 -2.32 -6.62 -9.54
C LEU A 132 -2.51 -5.58 -10.67
N LEU A 133 -1.42 -5.14 -11.31
CA LEU A 133 -1.50 -4.20 -12.41
C LEU A 133 -2.21 -4.80 -13.63
N ARG A 134 -1.92 -6.05 -13.98
CA ARG A 134 -2.63 -6.71 -15.09
C ARG A 134 -4.13 -6.85 -14.81
N ASP A 135 -4.50 -7.20 -13.59
CA ASP A 135 -5.89 -7.48 -13.22
C ASP A 135 -6.69 -6.19 -12.94
N SER A 136 -6.04 -5.05 -12.68
CA SER A 136 -6.71 -3.79 -12.29
C SER A 136 -6.19 -2.52 -13.00
N GLY A 137 -5.31 -2.67 -13.98
CA GLY A 137 -4.60 -1.57 -14.64
C GLY A 137 -5.52 -0.56 -15.29
N ASN A 138 -6.53 -1.02 -16.03
CA ASN A 138 -7.52 -0.15 -16.67
C ASN A 138 -8.23 0.77 -15.66
N ILE A 139 -8.50 0.27 -14.46
CA ILE A 139 -9.20 1.04 -13.43
C ILE A 139 -8.25 2.07 -12.82
N PHE A 140 -6.99 1.69 -12.53
CA PHE A 140 -5.99 2.65 -12.09
C PHE A 140 -5.79 3.77 -13.10
N TRP A 141 -5.65 3.44 -14.38
CA TRP A 141 -5.52 4.44 -15.45
C TRP A 141 -6.75 5.34 -15.56
N THR A 142 -7.94 4.77 -15.49
CA THR A 142 -9.19 5.55 -15.51
C THR A 142 -9.26 6.53 -14.35
N GLN A 143 -8.87 6.10 -13.14
CA GLN A 143 -8.85 6.98 -11.97
C GLN A 143 -7.78 8.07 -12.09
N ILE A 144 -6.56 7.73 -12.50
CA ILE A 144 -5.48 8.70 -12.70
C ILE A 144 -5.89 9.77 -13.71
N LEU A 145 -6.45 9.37 -14.85
CA LEU A 145 -6.88 10.29 -15.90
C LEU A 145 -8.10 11.14 -15.51
N ARG A 146 -8.96 10.66 -14.60
CA ARG A 146 -10.05 11.46 -14.04
C ARG A 146 -9.55 12.58 -13.14
N VAL A 147 -8.52 12.30 -12.33
CA VAL A 147 -7.94 13.32 -11.44
C VAL A 147 -7.17 14.36 -12.27
N LEU A 148 -6.51 13.93 -13.36
CA LEU A 148 -5.66 14.82 -14.17
C LEU A 148 -5.89 14.63 -15.68
N PRO A 149 -6.99 15.20 -16.21
CA PRO A 149 -7.34 15.04 -17.63
C PRO A 149 -6.35 15.74 -18.58
N HIS A 150 -5.55 16.69 -18.07
CA HIS A 150 -4.59 17.47 -18.87
C HIS A 150 -3.13 17.01 -18.71
N ILE A 151 -2.94 15.76 -18.27
CA ILE A 151 -1.59 15.23 -18.08
C ILE A 151 -0.81 15.15 -19.40
N GLN A 152 0.44 15.62 -19.37
CA GLN A 152 1.32 15.54 -20.53
C GLN A 152 1.92 14.14 -20.66
N LEU A 153 1.40 13.38 -21.61
CA LEU A 153 1.91 12.04 -21.89
C LEU A 153 3.30 12.13 -22.56
N PRO A 154 4.31 11.40 -22.07
CA PRO A 154 5.62 11.35 -22.71
C PRO A 154 5.56 10.79 -24.12
N VAL A 155 6.20 11.49 -25.05
CA VAL A 155 6.31 11.13 -26.47
C VAL A 155 7.76 10.90 -26.90
N GLY A 156 7.96 10.28 -28.06
CA GLY A 156 9.28 10.09 -28.67
C GLY A 156 10.25 9.25 -27.82
N LYS A 157 11.51 9.70 -27.70
CA LYS A 157 12.56 9.03 -26.91
C LYS A 157 12.22 8.88 -25.43
N MET A 158 11.30 9.71 -24.94
CA MET A 158 10.87 9.72 -23.54
C MET A 158 9.74 8.71 -23.27
N LYS A 159 9.21 8.03 -24.29
CA LYS A 159 8.12 7.06 -24.19
C LYS A 159 8.56 5.80 -23.43
N PRO A 160 7.95 5.49 -22.26
CA PRO A 160 8.24 4.24 -21.56
C PRO A 160 7.85 3.01 -22.37
N ARG A 161 8.62 1.92 -22.22
CA ARG A 161 8.40 0.64 -22.91
C ARG A 161 7.51 -0.34 -22.16
N THR A 162 7.31 -0.13 -20.87
CA THR A 162 6.52 -1.01 -20.00
C THR A 162 5.39 -0.23 -19.35
N GLU A 163 4.33 -0.93 -18.96
CA GLU A 163 3.20 -0.32 -18.25
C GLU A 163 3.64 0.30 -16.91
N TRP A 164 4.50 -0.37 -16.16
CA TRP A 164 5.12 0.20 -14.96
C TRP A 164 5.95 1.45 -15.25
N GLY A 165 6.68 1.49 -16.37
CA GLY A 165 7.41 2.68 -16.79
C GLY A 165 6.48 3.86 -17.07
N TRP A 166 5.31 3.60 -17.66
CA TRP A 166 4.26 4.61 -17.81
C TRP A 166 3.73 5.05 -16.44
N LEU A 167 3.35 4.11 -15.59
CA LEU A 167 2.73 4.40 -14.31
C LEU A 167 3.67 5.21 -13.39
N PHE A 168 4.94 4.81 -13.27
CA PHE A 168 5.93 5.56 -12.49
C PHE A 168 6.14 6.96 -13.05
N LYS A 169 6.27 7.08 -14.37
CA LYS A 169 6.52 8.38 -15.01
C LYS A 169 5.34 9.34 -14.81
N ILE A 170 4.13 8.84 -14.96
CA ILE A 170 2.91 9.61 -14.72
C ILE A 170 2.79 9.94 -13.23
N TRP A 171 2.97 8.96 -12.35
CA TRP A 171 2.95 9.19 -10.89
C TRP A 171 3.93 10.28 -10.47
N ASP A 172 5.16 10.26 -10.97
CA ASP A 172 6.20 11.23 -10.61
C ASP A 172 5.84 12.66 -11.05
N GLN A 173 4.99 12.84 -12.07
CA GLN A 173 4.46 14.16 -12.47
C GLN A 173 3.35 14.65 -11.53
N VAL A 174 2.63 13.74 -10.88
CA VAL A 174 1.37 14.07 -10.20
C VAL A 174 1.41 13.88 -8.69
N LYS A 175 2.43 13.22 -8.16
CA LYS A 175 2.56 12.87 -6.74
C LYS A 175 2.39 14.06 -5.78
N ALA A 176 2.72 15.28 -6.22
CA ALA A 176 2.51 16.49 -5.42
C ALA A 176 1.02 16.73 -5.09
N GLU A 177 0.10 16.33 -5.96
CA GLU A 177 -1.35 16.41 -5.74
C GLU A 177 -1.87 15.36 -4.73
N PHE A 178 -1.04 14.37 -4.40
CA PHE A 178 -1.38 13.26 -3.50
C PHE A 178 -0.70 13.37 -2.12
N GLY A 179 -0.05 14.50 -1.83
CA GLY A 179 0.66 14.74 -0.58
C GLY A 179 1.77 13.70 -0.34
N ASP A 180 1.80 13.11 0.87
CA ASP A 180 2.80 12.11 1.25
C ASP A 180 2.49 10.69 0.77
N ASP A 181 1.43 10.51 -0.02
CA ASP A 181 1.04 9.19 -0.48
C ASP A 181 1.98 8.68 -1.57
N LYS A 182 2.45 7.44 -1.42
CA LYS A 182 3.30 6.76 -2.40
C LYS A 182 2.45 5.95 -3.36
N LEU A 183 2.95 5.69 -4.57
CA LEU A 183 2.19 5.01 -5.62
C LEU A 183 1.67 3.66 -5.13
N PHE A 184 2.51 2.86 -4.46
CA PHE A 184 2.09 1.52 -4.04
C PHE A 184 1.10 1.56 -2.87
N ASN A 185 1.17 2.57 -2.01
CA ASN A 185 0.15 2.82 -0.99
C ASN A 185 -1.20 3.12 -1.65
N TRP A 186 -1.20 4.03 -2.62
CA TRP A 186 -2.38 4.39 -3.39
C TRP A 186 -2.98 3.19 -4.11
N LEU A 187 -2.18 2.45 -4.89
CA LEU A 187 -2.61 1.26 -5.62
C LEU A 187 -3.24 0.20 -4.71
N TYR A 188 -2.63 -0.03 -3.54
CA TYR A 188 -3.13 -0.99 -2.58
C TYR A 188 -4.49 -0.58 -2.00
N ARG A 189 -4.67 0.71 -1.69
CA ARG A 189 -5.97 1.23 -1.23
C ARG A 189 -7.03 1.08 -2.32
N GLN A 190 -6.73 1.48 -3.55
CA GLN A 190 -7.66 1.34 -4.67
C GLN A 190 -8.08 -0.12 -4.90
N GLN A 191 -7.14 -1.06 -4.87
CA GLN A 191 -7.45 -2.49 -4.98
C GLN A 191 -8.43 -2.95 -3.88
N LYS A 192 -8.25 -2.47 -2.64
CA LYS A 192 -9.11 -2.85 -1.52
C LYS A 192 -10.49 -2.20 -1.59
N SER A 193 -10.59 -0.95 -2.03
CA SER A 193 -11.87 -0.29 -2.30
C SER A 193 -12.63 -0.99 -3.42
N MET A 194 -11.94 -1.41 -4.48
CA MET A 194 -12.55 -2.19 -5.59
C MET A 194 -13.08 -3.55 -5.14
N ALA A 195 -12.35 -4.26 -4.27
CA ALA A 195 -12.82 -5.54 -3.72
C ALA A 195 -14.08 -5.42 -2.85
N LEU A 196 -14.48 -4.18 -2.49
CA LEU A 196 -15.67 -3.88 -1.70
C LEU A 196 -16.81 -3.26 -2.52
N ALA A 197 -16.59 -2.91 -3.80
CA ALA A 197 -17.65 -2.40 -4.67
C ALA A 197 -18.61 -3.54 -5.09
N PRO A 198 -19.93 -3.36 -5.02
CA PRO A 198 -20.86 -4.33 -5.58
C PRO A 198 -20.65 -4.41 -7.09
N GLY A 199 -20.50 -5.65 -7.59
CA GLY A 199 -20.41 -5.95 -9.02
C GLY A 199 -21.75 -5.88 -9.72
#